data_AF-A0A2V8AY19-F1
#
_entry.id   AF-A0A2V8AY19-F1
#
_cell.length_a   1.000
_cell.length_b   1.000
_cell.length_c   1.000
_cell.angle_alpha   90.00
_cell.angle_beta   90.00
_cell.angle_gamma   90.00
#
_symmetry.space_group_name_H-M   'P 1'
#
loop_
_entity.id
_entity.type
_entity.pdbx_description
1 polymer ?
#
loop_
_entity_poly.entity_id
_entity_poly.type
_entity_poly.pdbx_seq_one_letter_code
_entity_poly.pdbx_strand_id
1 'polypeptide(L)'
;MRAVAQRRLVHRACAVCEWQGMAVETGNRARECPWCHAPTRIFNEEWLVPDPAAVKAQAAEFGRQGGLVGGRIRAQRLSAKRRAEIARQAAQARWRRNRKG
;
A
#
# COMPACT_ATOMS: atom_id res chain seq x y z
N MET A 1 -11.11 -3.48 6.27
CA MET A 1 -10.35 -3.55 5.01
C MET A 1 -10.53 -2.22 4.30
N ARG A 2 -9.48 -1.40 4.13
CA ARG A 2 -9.61 -0.13 3.41
C ARG A 2 -9.96 -0.46 1.96
N ALA A 3 -11.05 0.09 1.45
CA ALA A 3 -11.43 -0.04 0.06
C ALA A 3 -10.26 0.44 -0.80
N VAL A 4 -9.64 -0.47 -1.56
CA VAL A 4 -8.76 -0.09 -2.66
C VAL A 4 -9.59 0.85 -3.52
N ALA A 5 -9.18 2.10 -3.68
CA ALA A 5 -9.86 3.02 -4.59
C ALA A 5 -9.91 2.33 -5.96
N GLN A 6 -11.11 1.90 -6.36
CA GLN A 6 -11.27 0.98 -7.48
C GLN A 6 -10.91 1.74 -8.75
N ARG A 7 -9.72 1.46 -9.27
CA ARG A 7 -9.21 2.03 -10.51
C ARG A 7 -9.65 1.15 -11.65
N ARG A 8 -10.10 1.76 -12.73
CA ARG A 8 -10.48 1.09 -13.96
C ARG A 8 -9.76 1.73 -15.14
N LEU A 9 -9.29 0.92 -16.07
CA LEU A 9 -8.89 1.36 -17.39
C LEU A 9 -10.16 1.48 -18.23
N VAL A 10 -10.50 2.70 -18.65
CA VAL A 10 -11.67 2.96 -19.48
C VAL A 10 -11.23 3.41 -20.86
N HIS A 11 -11.91 2.88 -21.88
CA HIS A 11 -11.86 3.43 -23.22
C HIS A 11 -13.06 4.33 -23.42
N ARG A 12 -12.80 5.56 -23.82
CA ARG A 12 -13.82 6.59 -24.06
C ARG A 12 -13.85 6.96 -25.53
N ALA A 13 -15.05 7.22 -26.02
CA ALA A 13 -15.30 7.77 -27.34
C ALA A 13 -16.08 9.08 -27.20
N CYS A 14 -15.73 10.06 -28.01
CA CYS A 14 -16.53 11.29 -28.11
C CYS A 14 -17.89 10.98 -28.75
N ALA A 15 -18.94 11.68 -28.30
CA ALA A 15 -20.27 11.56 -28.89
C ALA A 15 -20.44 12.38 -30.19
N VAL A 16 -19.48 13.26 -30.52
CA VAL A 16 -19.60 14.26 -31.62
C VAL A 16 -18.53 14.09 -32.70
N CYS A 17 -17.28 13.81 -32.31
CA CYS A 17 -16.18 13.58 -33.25
C CYS A 17 -15.62 12.16 -33.11
N GLU A 18 -14.63 11.83 -33.93
CA GLU A 18 -14.02 10.49 -33.98
C GLU A 18 -13.00 10.21 -32.88
N TRP A 19 -12.84 11.12 -31.91
CA TRP A 19 -11.87 10.96 -30.84
C TRP A 19 -12.14 9.72 -29.99
N GLN A 20 -11.10 8.92 -29.80
CA GLN A 20 -11.06 7.78 -28.89
C GLN A 20 -9.82 7.88 -28.01
N GLY A 21 -9.96 7.51 -26.73
CA GLY A 21 -8.84 7.56 -25.79
C GLY A 21 -9.00 6.58 -24.64
N MET A 22 -7.87 6.24 -24.03
CA MET A 22 -7.80 5.39 -22.85
C MET A 22 -7.37 6.22 -21.64
N ALA A 23 -8.01 6.00 -20.49
CA ALA A 23 -7.64 6.65 -19.25
C ALA A 23 -7.83 5.72 -18.06
N VAL A 24 -7.00 5.88 -17.03
CA VAL A 24 -7.26 5.25 -15.72
C VAL A 24 -8.14 6.19 -14.90
N GLU A 25 -9.34 5.74 -14.58
CA GLU A 25 -10.32 6.52 -13.83
C GLU A 25 -10.61 5.91 -12.46
N THR A 26 -10.92 6.80 -11.51
CA THR A 26 -11.47 6.46 -10.20
C THR A 26 -12.89 7.01 -10.13
N GLY A 27 -13.89 6.14 -9.98
CA GLY A 27 -15.30 6.52 -10.01
C GLY A 27 -15.81 6.90 -11.41
N ASN A 28 -17.01 7.49 -11.46
CA ASN A 28 -17.71 7.80 -12.71
C ASN A 28 -17.89 9.30 -12.90
N ARG A 29 -16.82 9.99 -13.33
CA ARG A 29 -16.90 11.40 -13.72
C ARG A 29 -17.08 11.52 -15.23
N ALA A 30 -18.01 12.37 -15.64
CA ALA A 30 -18.10 12.79 -17.04
C ALA A 30 -16.79 13.49 -17.43
N ARG A 31 -16.24 13.11 -18.58
CA ARG A 31 -15.08 13.78 -19.18
C ARG A 31 -15.47 14.36 -20.52
N GLU A 32 -14.95 15.53 -20.80
CA GLU A 32 -15.09 16.22 -22.08
C GLU A 32 -14.02 15.74 -23.06
N CYS A 33 -14.36 15.78 -24.34
CA CYS A 33 -13.43 15.47 -25.41
C CYS A 33 -12.32 16.53 -25.48
N PRO A 34 -11.04 16.16 -25.58
CA PRO A 34 -9.93 17.13 -25.68
C PRO A 34 -9.95 17.99 -26.95
N TRP A 35 -10.71 17.59 -27.98
CA TRP A 35 -10.72 18.27 -29.28
C TRP A 35 -11.91 19.19 -29.46
N CYS A 36 -13.11 18.73 -29.07
CA CYS A 36 -14.35 19.46 -29.30
C CYS A 36 -15.14 19.77 -28.02
N HIS A 37 -14.61 19.39 -26.85
CA HIS A 37 -15.24 19.58 -25.53
C HIS A 37 -16.61 18.91 -25.33
N ALA A 38 -17.10 18.15 -26.31
CA ALA A 38 -18.34 17.40 -26.21
C ALA A 38 -18.24 16.26 -25.17
N PRO A 39 -19.38 15.79 -24.63
CA PRO A 39 -19.37 14.67 -23.69
C PRO A 39 -18.80 13.40 -24.33
N THR A 40 -18.07 12.63 -23.52
CA THR A 40 -17.52 11.33 -23.92
C THR A 40 -18.22 10.20 -23.18
N ARG A 41 -18.46 9.09 -23.86
CA ARG A 41 -19.03 7.86 -23.28
C ARG A 41 -17.94 6.81 -23.09
N ILE A 42 -18.09 5.98 -22.07
CA ILE A 42 -17.27 4.78 -21.89
C ILE A 42 -17.85 3.69 -22.81
N PHE A 43 -17.00 3.02 -23.59
CA PHE A 43 -17.42 1.88 -24.43
C PHE A 43 -16.75 0.57 -24.05
N ASN A 44 -15.60 0.62 -23.36
CA ASN A 44 -14.95 -0.52 -22.76
C ASN A 44 -14.42 -0.13 -21.38
N GLU A 45 -14.56 -1.01 -20.40
CA GLU A 45 -13.99 -0.84 -19.06
C GLU A 45 -13.38 -2.13 -18.54
N GLU A 46 -12.17 -2.02 -17.99
CA GLU A 46 -11.43 -3.10 -17.38
C GLU A 46 -10.95 -2.70 -15.98
N TRP A 47 -11.15 -3.57 -14.99
CA TRP A 47 -10.78 -3.30 -13.61
C TRP A 47 -9.30 -3.57 -13.37
N LEU A 48 -8.58 -2.58 -12.83
CA LEU A 48 -7.19 -2.72 -12.46
C LEU A 48 -7.10 -3.34 -11.06
N VAL A 49 -7.11 -4.67 -11.01
CA VAL A 49 -6.91 -5.44 -9.77
C VAL A 49 -5.41 -5.72 -9.61
N PRO A 50 -4.73 -5.17 -8.59
CA PRO A 50 -3.33 -5.49 -8.36
C PRO A 50 -3.17 -6.94 -7.91
N ASP A 51 -2.13 -7.62 -8.38
CA ASP A 51 -1.80 -8.99 -7.96
C ASP A 51 -1.51 -9.02 -6.44
N PRO A 52 -2.33 -9.74 -5.64
CA PRO A 52 -2.14 -9.84 -4.20
C PRO A 52 -0.75 -10.37 -3.80
N ALA A 53 -0.16 -11.27 -4.59
CA ALA A 53 1.16 -11.83 -4.30
C ALA A 53 2.26 -10.77 -4.47
N ALA A 54 2.22 -10.02 -5.58
CA ALA A 54 3.13 -8.89 -5.82
C ALA A 54 3.02 -7.83 -4.72
N VAL A 55 1.80 -7.44 -4.32
CA VAL A 55 1.59 -6.45 -3.23
C VAL A 55 2.18 -6.96 -1.90
N LYS A 56 1.97 -8.23 -1.56
CA LYS A 56 2.51 -8.83 -0.34
C LYS A 56 4.04 -8.85 -0.35
N ALA A 57 4.65 -9.20 -1.48
CA ALA A 57 6.10 -9.23 -1.63
C ALA A 57 6.72 -7.82 -1.43
N GLN A 58 6.12 -6.80 -2.05
CA GLN A 58 6.54 -5.40 -1.85
C GLN A 58 6.43 -4.96 -0.39
N ALA A 59 5.32 -5.30 0.28
CA ALA A 59 5.14 -4.96 1.70
C ALA A 59 6.19 -5.64 2.60
N ALA A 60 6.54 -6.90 2.33
CA ALA A 60 7.57 -7.63 3.06
C ALA A 60 8.97 -7.00 2.86
N GLU A 61 9.27 -6.56 1.64
CA GLU A 61 10.50 -5.85 1.30
C GLU A 61 10.65 -4.56 2.12
N PHE A 62 9.62 -3.69 2.10
CA PHE A 62 9.63 -2.44 2.84
C PHE A 62 9.76 -2.68 4.36
N GLY A 63 9.09 -3.69 4.90
CA GLY A 63 9.22 -4.08 6.30
C GLY A 63 10.66 -4.48 6.66
N ARG A 64 11.34 -5.23 5.80
CA ARG A 64 12.74 -5.61 6.00
C ARG A 64 13.67 -4.41 5.97
N GLN A 65 13.52 -3.53 4.98
CA GLN A 65 14.33 -2.31 4.86
C GLN A 65 14.20 -1.43 6.11
N GLY A 66 12.96 -1.20 6.58
CA GLY A 66 12.70 -0.47 7.82
C GLY A 66 13.28 -1.17 9.06
N GLY A 67 13.21 -2.50 9.11
CA GLY A 67 13.77 -3.31 10.19
C GLY A 67 15.29 -3.21 10.31
N LEU A 68 16.01 -3.22 9.18
CA LEU A 68 17.48 -3.09 9.14
C LEU A 68 17.94 -1.74 9.68
N VAL A 69 17.31 -0.65 9.23
CA VAL A 69 17.63 0.71 9.70
C VAL A 69 17.18 0.90 11.15
N GLY A 70 15.93 0.55 11.46
CA GLY A 70 15.33 0.74 12.78
C GLY A 70 15.99 -0.12 13.86
N GLY A 71 16.38 -1.35 13.55
CA GLY A 71 17.13 -2.22 14.45
C GLY A 71 18.46 -1.62 14.86
N ARG A 72 19.24 -1.14 13.88
CA ARG A 72 20.52 -0.46 14.13
C ARG A 72 20.34 0.79 15.00
N ILE A 73 19.40 1.67 14.65
CA ILE A 73 19.15 2.90 15.41
C ILE A 73 18.68 2.59 16.83
N ARG A 74 17.77 1.62 17.02
CA ARG A 74 17.33 1.19 18.35
C ARG A 74 18.49 0.66 19.19
N ALA A 75 19.39 -0.13 18.59
CA ALA A 75 20.57 -0.64 19.29
C ALA A 75 21.52 0.48 19.71
N GLN A 76 21.78 1.45 18.82
CA GLN A 76 22.65 2.60 19.12
C GLN A 76 22.07 3.52 20.20
N ARG A 77 20.75 3.73 20.21
CA ARG A 77 20.06 4.58 21.22
C ARG A 77 20.02 3.97 22.62
N LEU A 78 20.28 2.66 22.76
CA LEU A 78 20.25 1.99 24.06
C LEU A 78 21.59 2.15 24.79
N SER A 79 21.57 2.82 25.94
CA SER A 79 22.73 2.89 26.84
C SER A 79 23.03 1.52 27.48
N ALA A 80 24.27 1.30 27.92
CA ALA A 80 24.67 0.05 28.57
C ALA A 80 23.81 -0.28 29.81
N LYS A 81 23.50 0.74 30.64
CA LYS A 81 22.62 0.61 31.80
C LYS A 81 21.23 0.11 31.40
N ARG A 82 20.64 0.73 30.36
CA ARG A 82 19.31 0.35 29.88
C ARG A 82 19.31 -1.05 29.27
N ARG A 83 20.36 -1.44 28.54
CA ARG A 83 20.51 -2.82 28.03
C ARG A 83 20.54 -3.85 29.16
N ALA A 84 21.30 -3.60 30.22
CA ALA A 84 21.38 -4.49 31.37
C ALA A 84 20.03 -4.60 32.12
N GLU A 85 19.31 -3.49 32.24
CA GLU A 85 17.98 -3.48 32.84
C GLU A 85 16.98 -4.32 32.02
N ILE A 86 16.94 -4.12 30.70
CA ILE A 86 16.09 -4.92 29.78
C ILE A 86 16.42 -6.41 29.90
N ALA A 87 17.70 -6.78 29.94
CA ALA A 87 18.12 -8.18 30.09
C ALA A 87 17.65 -8.79 31.41
N ARG A 88 17.77 -8.06 32.53
CA ARG A 88 17.29 -8.50 33.84
C ARG A 88 15.78 -8.71 33.85
N GLN A 89 15.03 -7.74 33.30
CA GLN A 89 13.57 -7.83 33.19
C GLN A 89 13.15 -9.04 32.34
N ALA A 90 13.82 -9.26 31.20
CA ALA A 90 13.56 -10.40 30.32
C ALA A 90 13.82 -11.74 31.03
N ALA A 91 14.91 -11.85 31.78
CA ALA A 91 15.20 -13.05 32.58
C ALA A 91 14.10 -13.29 33.62
N GLN A 92 13.77 -12.28 34.44
CA GLN A 92 12.72 -12.40 35.46
C GLN A 92 11.37 -12.82 34.86
N ALA A 93 11.00 -12.28 33.70
CA ALA A 93 9.77 -12.65 32.99
C ALA A 93 9.77 -14.13 32.57
N ARG A 94 10.90 -14.64 32.05
CA ARG A 94 11.07 -16.06 31.70
C ARG A 94 10.92 -16.96 32.92
N TRP A 95 11.61 -16.66 34.02
CA TRP A 95 11.56 -17.46 35.25
C TRP A 95 10.17 -17.46 35.91
N ARG A 96 9.47 -16.32 35.90
CA ARG A 96 8.09 -16.22 36.43
C ARG A 96 7.09 -17.07 35.66
N ARG A 97 7.27 -17.21 34.34
CA ARG A 97 6.41 -18.07 33.51
C ARG A 97 6.58 -19.55 33.87
N ASN A 98 7.82 -20.00 34.08
CA ASN A 98 8.13 -21.39 34.45
C ASN A 98 7.65 -21.77 35.85
N ARG A 99 7.41 -20.79 36.74
CA ARG A 99 6.93 -21.01 38.10
C ARG A 99 5.40 -21.10 38.25
N LYS A 100 4.65 -20.83 37.17
CA LYS A 100 3.18 -20.84 37.14
C LYS A 100 2.61 -22.04 36.36
N GLY A 101 3.45 -23.00 35.99
CA GLY A 101 3.03 -24.36 35.64
C GLY A 101 3.25 -25.26 36.84
#